data_AF-A0A7J4E6G5-F1
#
_entry.id   AF-A0A7J4E6G5-F1
#
_cell.length_a   1.000
_cell.length_b   1.000
_cell.length_c   1.000
_cell.angle_alpha   90.00
_cell.angle_beta   90.00
_cell.angle_gamma   90.00
#
_symmetry.space_group_name_H-M   'P 1'
#
loop_
_entity.id
_entity.type
_entity.pdbx_description
1 polymer ?
#
loop_
_entity_poly.entity_id
_entity_poly.type
_entity_poly.pdbx_seq_one_letter_code
_entity_poly.pdbx_strand_id
1 'polypeptide(L)'
;HCDVYDPPRSVLCSVPGLKLLEPKLTREESACCGGGGGVWALYAEVCMEVAREKLINEILPLKVNALVTSCPTCYMNFYYNVEKHSIPLKIYDLSQVIELALKE
;
A
#
# COMPACT_ATOMS: atom_id res chain seq x y z
N HIS A 1 0.06 10.75 -8.93
CA HIS A 1 1.53 10.82 -8.74
C HIS A 1 2.19 10.82 -10.12
N CYS A 2 2.51 11.98 -10.68
CA CYS A 2 3.39 12.23 -11.86
C CYS A 2 3.40 11.17 -12.99
N ASP A 3 2.27 10.51 -13.26
CA ASP A 3 2.11 9.44 -14.25
C ASP A 3 3.10 8.25 -14.14
N VAL A 4 3.68 8.03 -12.95
CA VAL A 4 4.59 6.90 -12.69
C VAL A 4 3.81 5.72 -12.14
N TYR A 5 3.41 4.80 -13.03
CA TYR A 5 2.64 3.61 -12.69
C TYR A 5 3.39 2.31 -13.02
N ASP A 6 3.89 2.20 -14.25
CA ASP A 6 4.47 0.95 -14.74
C ASP A 6 5.83 0.60 -14.10
N PRO A 7 6.77 1.54 -13.86
CA PRO A 7 8.08 1.18 -13.35
C PRO A 7 8.06 0.41 -12.01
N PRO A 8 7.29 0.81 -10.97
CA PRO A 8 7.15 0.02 -9.75
C PRO A 8 6.60 -1.40 -9.97
N ARG A 9 5.66 -1.57 -10.92
CA ARG A 9 5.09 -2.88 -11.25
C ARG A 9 6.11 -3.77 -11.96
N SER A 10 6.85 -3.21 -12.91
CA SER A 10 7.93 -3.92 -13.61
C SER A 10 8.98 -4.43 -12.63
N VAL A 11 9.35 -3.62 -11.64
CA VAL A 11 10.28 -4.01 -10.57
C VAL A 11 9.72 -5.17 -9.75
N LEU A 12 8.46 -5.11 -9.30
CA LEU A 12 7.84 -6.20 -8.54
C LEU A 12 7.73 -7.49 -9.36
N CYS A 13 7.33 -7.40 -10.63
CA CYS A 13 7.23 -8.56 -11.53
C CYS A 13 8.59 -9.21 -11.84
N SER A 14 9.70 -8.51 -11.60
CA SER A 14 11.04 -9.07 -11.80
C SER A 14 11.53 -9.95 -10.65
N VAL A 15 10.83 -9.93 -9.50
CA VAL A 15 11.16 -10.73 -8.32
C VAL A 15 10.67 -12.18 -8.51
N PRO A 16 11.56 -13.19 -8.52
CA PRO A 16 11.14 -14.59 -8.65
C PRO A 16 10.17 -15.02 -7.55
N GLY A 17 9.12 -15.76 -7.90
CA GLY A 17 8.14 -16.28 -6.95
C GLY A 17 7.12 -15.25 -6.43
N LEU A 18 7.31 -13.94 -6.70
CA LEU A 18 6.35 -12.91 -6.34
C LEU A 18 5.16 -12.92 -7.30
N LYS A 19 3.94 -13.02 -6.76
CA LYS A 19 2.70 -12.87 -7.51
C LYS A 19 2.08 -11.50 -7.23
N LEU A 20 2.12 -10.61 -8.21
CA LEU A 20 1.47 -9.31 -8.13
C LEU A 20 -0.04 -9.45 -8.38
N LEU A 21 -0.85 -8.95 -7.45
CA LEU A 21 -2.29 -8.77 -7.62
C LEU A 21 -2.61 -7.28 -7.46
N GLU A 22 -3.57 -6.80 -8.24
CA GLU A 22 -4.01 -5.41 -8.20
C GLU A 22 -5.48 -5.31 -7.73
N PRO A 23 -5.83 -4.27 -6.97
CA PRO A 23 -7.23 -3.94 -6.71
C PRO A 23 -7.92 -3.49 -8.00
N LYS A 24 -9.26 -3.52 -7.99
CA LYS A 24 -10.08 -3.08 -9.13
C LYS A 24 -9.77 -1.64 -9.54
N LEU A 25 -9.59 -0.76 -8.56
CA LEU A 25 -9.23 0.64 -8.78
C LEU A 25 -7.71 0.78 -8.76
N THR A 26 -7.14 0.98 -9.94
CA THR A 26 -5.68 1.05 -10.13
C THR A 26 -5.28 2.29 -10.94
N ARG A 27 -3.99 2.56 -11.01
CA ARG A 27 -3.40 3.73 -11.70
C ARG A 27 -4.07 5.06 -11.31
N GLU A 28 -4.61 5.81 -12.27
CA GLU A 28 -5.31 7.08 -12.07
C GLU A 28 -6.63 6.95 -11.30
N GLU A 29 -7.24 5.77 -11.29
CA GLU A 29 -8.48 5.50 -10.56
C GLU A 29 -8.23 5.08 -9.10
N SER A 30 -6.97 4.90 -8.70
CA SER A 30 -6.63 4.43 -7.36
C SER A 30 -7.04 5.44 -6.29
N ALA A 31 -7.87 5.01 -5.35
CA ALA A 31 -8.26 5.85 -4.22
C ALA A 31 -7.05 6.15 -3.29
N CYS A 32 -6.98 7.39 -2.81
CA CYS A 32 -5.94 7.88 -1.90
C CYS A 32 -5.97 7.13 -0.55
N CYS A 33 -4.82 7.05 0.14
CA CYS A 33 -4.76 6.52 1.50
C CYS A 33 -5.32 7.47 2.56
N GLY A 34 -5.59 8.74 2.22
CA GLY A 34 -6.08 9.76 3.16
C GLY A 34 -5.01 10.52 3.95
N GLY A 35 -3.73 10.16 3.85
CA GLY A 35 -2.66 10.78 4.66
C GLY A 35 -2.01 12.05 4.07
N GLY A 36 -2.15 12.30 2.77
CA GLY A 36 -1.53 13.44 2.09
C GLY A 36 -2.21 14.78 2.35
N GLY A 37 -1.67 15.87 1.78
CA GLY A 37 -2.32 17.18 1.74
C GLY A 37 -2.57 17.85 3.09
N GLY A 38 -1.87 17.44 4.15
CA GLY A 38 -2.09 17.92 5.52
C GLY A 38 -3.28 17.29 6.24
N VAL A 39 -4.01 16.36 5.59
CA VAL A 39 -5.19 15.70 6.17
C VAL A 39 -4.82 14.95 7.44
N TRP A 40 -3.66 14.30 7.48
CA TRP A 40 -3.21 13.64 8.71
C TRP A 40 -3.08 14.62 9.88
N ALA A 41 -2.45 15.78 9.66
CA ALA A 41 -2.20 16.75 10.71
C ALA A 41 -3.47 17.47 11.19
N LEU A 42 -4.42 17.73 10.27
CA LEU A 42 -5.62 18.52 10.55
C LEU A 42 -6.85 17.65 10.89
N TYR A 43 -6.91 16.44 10.35
CA TYR A 43 -8.07 15.54 10.40
C TYR A 43 -7.62 14.07 10.54
N ALA A 44 -6.84 13.79 11.59
CA ALA A 44 -6.23 12.48 11.81
C ALA A 44 -7.25 11.32 11.82
N GLU A 45 -8.45 11.52 12.36
CA GLU A 45 -9.50 10.49 12.37
C GLU A 45 -9.95 10.11 10.96
N VAL A 46 -10.21 11.10 10.10
CA VAL A 46 -10.59 10.91 8.69
C VAL A 46 -9.45 10.23 7.93
N CYS A 47 -8.20 10.66 8.15
CA CYS A 47 -7.02 10.02 7.56
C CYS A 47 -6.95 8.52 7.88
N MET A 48 -7.20 8.15 9.14
CA MET A 48 -7.16 6.75 9.57
C MET A 48 -8.36 5.95 9.02
N GLU A 49 -9.55 6.54 9.02
CA GLU A 49 -10.78 5.92 8.51
C GLU A 49 -10.67 5.58 7.02
N VAL A 50 -10.21 6.53 6.19
CA VAL A 50 -10.05 6.32 4.73
C VAL A 50 -9.08 5.17 4.44
N ALA A 51 -7.93 5.12 5.13
CA ALA A 51 -6.99 4.02 4.97
C ALA A 51 -7.59 2.67 5.41
N ARG A 52 -8.33 2.65 6.52
CA ARG A 52 -9.01 1.45 7.01
C ARG A 52 -10.05 0.94 6.02
N GLU A 53 -10.89 1.81 5.48
CA GLU A 53 -11.89 1.43 4.48
C GLU A 53 -11.24 0.86 3.23
N LYS A 54 -10.16 1.48 2.74
CA LYS A 54 -9.39 0.96 1.61
C LYS A 54 -8.82 -0.43 1.89
N LEU A 55 -8.24 -0.65 3.07
CA LEU A 55 -7.74 -1.97 3.46
C LEU A 55 -8.85 -3.03 3.48
N ILE A 56 -9.99 -2.73 4.08
CA ILE A 56 -11.10 -3.69 4.26
C ILE A 56 -11.80 -3.99 2.93
N ASN A 57 -12.06 -2.96 2.13
CA ASN A 57 -12.94 -3.07 0.97
C ASN A 57 -12.18 -3.39 -0.32
N GLU A 58 -10.91 -2.98 -0.44
CA GLU A 58 -10.13 -3.19 -1.67
C GLU A 58 -9.00 -4.21 -1.52
N ILE A 59 -8.30 -4.24 -0.38
CA ILE A 59 -7.06 -5.02 -0.24
C ILE A 59 -7.31 -6.42 0.34
N LEU A 60 -7.99 -6.52 1.48
CA LEU A 60 -8.25 -7.81 2.14
C LEU A 60 -9.02 -8.82 1.25
N PRO A 61 -10.00 -8.41 0.41
CA PRO A 61 -10.70 -9.34 -0.47
C PRO A 61 -9.79 -10.01 -1.52
N LEU A 62 -8.64 -9.41 -1.84
CA LEU A 62 -7.64 -10.00 -2.76
C LEU A 62 -6.87 -11.17 -2.14
N LYS A 63 -6.98 -11.38 -0.82
CA LYS A 63 -6.30 -12.43 -0.06
C LYS A 63 -4.77 -12.42 -0.26
N VAL A 64 -4.19 -11.23 -0.35
CA VAL A 64 -2.74 -11.02 -0.45
C VAL A 64 -2.08 -11.12 0.93
N ASN A 65 -0.82 -11.54 0.96
CA ASN A 65 -0.03 -11.59 2.20
C ASN A 65 0.59 -10.23 2.58
N ALA A 66 0.71 -9.33 1.61
CA ALA A 66 1.30 -8.01 1.81
C ALA A 66 0.72 -6.96 0.85
N LEU A 67 0.77 -5.70 1.28
CA LEU A 67 0.53 -4.51 0.47
C LEU A 67 1.84 -3.75 0.29
N VAL A 68 2.15 -3.36 -0.95
CA VAL A 68 3.37 -2.62 -1.30
C VAL A 68 3.01 -1.20 -1.74
N THR A 69 3.78 -0.22 -1.28
CA THR A 69 3.65 1.19 -1.68
C THR A 69 5.03 1.81 -1.83
N SER A 70 5.18 2.81 -2.69
CA SER A 70 6.40 3.64 -2.81
C SER A 70 6.24 5.03 -2.20
N CYS A 71 5.08 5.32 -1.60
CA CYS A 71 4.80 6.56 -0.91
C CYS A 71 4.97 6.38 0.61
N PRO A 72 5.92 7.09 1.27
CA PRO A 72 6.13 6.99 2.71
C PRO A 72 4.89 7.33 3.55
N THR A 73 4.10 8.30 3.12
CA THR A 73 2.85 8.67 3.80
C THR A 73 1.82 7.55 3.71
N CYS A 74 1.68 6.89 2.56
CA CYS A 74 0.82 5.72 2.43
C CYS A 74 1.32 4.56 3.29
N TYR A 75 2.63 4.30 3.29
CA TYR A 75 3.26 3.27 4.09
C TYR A 75 2.90 3.45 5.57
N MET A 76 3.17 4.63 6.12
CA MET A 76 2.86 4.93 7.52
C MET A 76 1.37 4.77 7.83
N ASN A 77 0.48 5.30 6.98
CA ASN A 77 -0.96 5.28 7.28
C ASN A 77 -1.53 3.86 7.29
N PHE A 78 -1.13 3.03 6.30
CA PHE A 78 -1.53 1.63 6.28
C PHE A 78 -0.88 0.83 7.42
N TYR A 79 0.40 1.09 7.71
CA TYR A 79 1.11 0.42 8.79
C TYR A 79 0.42 0.65 10.15
N TYR A 80 0.11 1.91 10.49
CA TYR A 80 -0.59 2.19 11.74
C TYR A 80 -2.01 1.59 11.79
N ASN A 81 -2.71 1.53 10.65
CA ASN A 81 -4.01 0.87 10.59
C ASN A 81 -3.91 -0.65 10.81
N VAL A 82 -2.91 -1.29 10.20
CA VAL A 82 -2.63 -2.71 10.39
C VAL A 82 -2.34 -3.01 11.86
N GLU A 83 -1.44 -2.25 12.48
CA GLU A 83 -1.07 -2.42 13.89
C GLU A 83 -2.26 -2.16 14.83
N LYS A 84 -2.95 -1.02 14.66
CA LYS A 84 -4.07 -0.60 15.52
C LYS A 84 -5.24 -1.58 15.49
N HIS A 85 -5.45 -2.27 14.38
CA HIS A 85 -6.60 -3.13 14.17
C HIS A 85 -6.25 -4.62 14.04
N SER A 86 -4.99 -4.99 14.32
CA SER A 86 -4.48 -6.36 14.22
C SER A 86 -4.84 -7.04 12.88
N ILE A 87 -4.74 -6.29 11.79
CA ILE A 87 -5.05 -6.80 10.45
C ILE A 87 -3.91 -7.75 10.03
N PRO A 88 -4.19 -8.99 9.58
CA PRO A 88 -3.16 -9.96 9.23
C PRO A 88 -2.56 -9.67 7.83
N LEU A 89 -2.00 -8.48 7.64
CA LEU A 89 -1.46 -8.00 6.38
C LEU A 89 -0.12 -7.30 6.62
N LYS A 90 0.93 -7.65 5.88
CA LYS A 90 2.21 -6.94 5.95
C LYS A 90 2.19 -5.70 5.07
N ILE A 91 2.81 -4.61 5.51
CA ILE A 91 2.99 -3.40 4.71
C ILE A 91 4.48 -3.27 4.38
N TYR A 92 4.79 -3.10 3.10
CA TYR A 92 6.16 -2.91 2.63
C TYR A 92 6.29 -1.63 1.80
N ASP A 93 7.42 -0.95 1.97
CA ASP A 93 7.93 -0.06 0.93
C ASP A 93 8.47 -0.90 -0.24
N LEU A 94 8.41 -0.38 -1.46
CA LEU A 94 8.97 -1.05 -2.64
C LEU A 94 10.43 -1.46 -2.44
N SER A 95 11.26 -0.61 -1.82
CA SER A 95 12.67 -0.90 -1.55
C SER A 95 12.86 -2.09 -0.61
N GLN A 96 11.97 -2.28 0.37
CA GLN A 96 12.03 -3.42 1.30
C GLN A 96 11.76 -4.74 0.59
N VAL A 97 10.88 -4.76 -0.41
CA VAL A 97 10.64 -5.96 -1.23
C VAL A 97 11.90 -6.34 -2.00
N ILE A 98 12.61 -5.35 -2.54
CA ILE A 98 13.86 -5.59 -3.27
C ILE A 98 14.98 -6.03 -2.35
N GLU A 99 15.09 -5.45 -1.15
CA GLU A 99 16.03 -5.92 -0.14
C GLU A 99 15.81 -7.40 0.21
N LEU A 100 14.55 -7.83 0.36
CA LEU A 100 14.21 -9.23 0.63
C LEU A 100 14.61 -10.14 -0.54
N ALA A 101 14.35 -9.70 -1.78
CA ALA A 101 14.70 -10.46 -2.98
C ALA A 101 16.21 -10.61 -3.20
N LEU A 102 17.03 -9.70 -2.68
CA LEU A 102 18.50 -9.75 -2.79
C LEU A 102 19.17 -10.60 -1.71
N LYS A 103 18.44 -10.95 -0.64
CA LYS A 103 18.96 -11.78 0.47
C LYS A 103 18.76 -13.28 0.24
N GLU A 104 18.06 -13.65 -0.82
CA GLU A 104 17.89 -15.02 -1.32
C GLU A 104 19.05 -15.42 -2.25
#